data_AF-A0A2Z2KAP1-F1
#
_entry.id   AF-A0A2Z2KAP1-F1
#
_cell.length_a   1.000
_cell.length_b   1.000
_cell.length_c   1.000
_cell.angle_alpha   90.00
_cell.angle_beta   90.00
_cell.angle_gamma   90.00
#
_symmetry.space_group_name_H-M   'P 1'
#
loop_
_entity.id
_entity.type
_entity.pdbx_description
1 polymer ?
#
loop_
_entity_poly.entity_id
_entity_poly.type
_entity_poly.pdbx_seq_one_letter_code
_entity_poly.pdbx_strand_id
1 'polypeptide(L)'
;MTIDKELVKRVKEVSSKVGGYLTTELYDKNRGDIPAWKTLKNKLNITFPEFLKLCGVLNKEEYLINVNKIKAVSNLKILALEYGEVSKVLYESSTPSLLPSYDYICKHYGWSEIVCVADVKMANAQYATNDNAILELKQTIKKLGYIPTSKEYDIMNLKPSQKVLRGMGLSWVDSMRKAGYRPYGKAVAVKDKICVEKNCFRQFTPEEGTDIFCLSCFKAARQKIINDNKITDKDVLADIYTSTSQNYILKYFC
;
A
#
# COMPACT_ATOMS: atom_id res chain seq x y z
N MET A 1 -6.13 8.81 41.65
CA MET A 1 -5.22 7.97 42.47
C MET A 1 -3.93 7.80 41.69
N THR A 2 -2.80 8.23 42.25
CA THR A 2 -1.51 8.25 41.55
C THR A 2 -0.66 7.10 42.06
N ILE A 3 -0.29 6.17 41.18
CA ILE A 3 0.65 5.11 41.54
C ILE A 3 2.05 5.72 41.57
N ASP A 4 2.84 5.34 42.57
CA ASP A 4 4.25 5.72 42.67
C ASP A 4 5.00 5.34 41.38
N LYS A 5 5.78 6.29 40.86
CA LYS A 5 6.52 6.11 39.60
C LYS A 5 7.57 5.02 39.71
N GLU A 6 8.19 4.86 40.89
CA GLU A 6 9.17 3.81 41.12
C GLU A 6 8.49 2.44 41.09
N LEU A 7 7.34 2.28 41.75
CA LEU A 7 6.52 1.07 41.64
C LEU A 7 6.19 0.73 40.17
N VAL A 8 5.73 1.70 39.37
CA VAL A 8 5.42 1.48 37.94
C VAL A 8 6.65 0.98 37.18
N LYS A 9 7.81 1.62 37.37
CA LYS A 9 9.07 1.22 36.72
C LYS A 9 9.43 -0.23 37.05
N ARG A 10 9.37 -0.60 38.32
CA ARG A 10 9.70 -1.94 38.79
C ARG A 10 8.73 -3.01 38.29
N VAL A 11 7.43 -2.69 38.20
CA VAL A 11 6.43 -3.59 37.60
C VAL A 11 6.73 -3.85 36.12
N LYS A 12 7.16 -2.82 35.37
CA LYS A 12 7.59 -2.96 33.96
C LYS A 12 8.84 -3.84 33.82
N GLU A 13 9.80 -3.71 34.74
CA GLU A 13 10.99 -4.57 34.77
C GLU A 13 10.63 -6.04 35.03
N VAL A 14 9.72 -6.30 35.97
CA VAL A 14 9.21 -7.66 36.23
C VAL A 14 8.52 -8.22 34.99
N SER A 15 7.64 -7.44 34.35
CA SER A 15 6.98 -7.84 33.11
C SER A 15 7.98 -8.19 32.01
N SER A 16 9.00 -7.35 31.81
CA SER A 16 10.04 -7.57 30.80
C SER A 16 10.83 -8.85 31.05
N LYS A 17 11.13 -9.17 32.31
CA LYS A 17 11.84 -10.41 32.70
C LYS A 17 11.04 -11.69 32.44
N VAL A 18 9.71 -11.64 32.52
CA VAL A 18 8.84 -12.82 32.38
C VAL A 18 8.15 -12.93 31.01
N GLY A 19 8.62 -12.19 30.01
CA GLY A 19 8.16 -12.32 28.63
C GLY A 19 7.14 -11.26 28.18
N GLY A 20 7.06 -10.11 28.86
CA GLY A 20 6.35 -8.92 28.37
C GLY A 20 4.87 -8.81 28.73
N TYR A 21 4.34 -9.71 29.57
CA TYR A 21 3.00 -9.63 30.15
C TYR A 21 3.01 -10.10 31.60
N LEU A 22 1.93 -9.83 32.34
CA LEU A 22 1.77 -10.32 33.71
C LEU A 22 0.40 -10.97 33.94
N THR A 23 0.42 -12.08 34.68
CA THR A 23 -0.71 -12.60 35.46
C THR A 23 -0.44 -12.33 36.94
N THR A 24 -1.46 -12.50 37.80
CA THR A 24 -1.27 -12.37 39.26
C THR A 24 -0.19 -13.31 39.78
N GLU A 25 -0.17 -14.55 39.29
CA GLU A 25 0.82 -15.57 39.66
C GLU A 25 2.22 -15.20 39.20
N LEU A 26 2.39 -14.75 37.94
CA LEU A 26 3.69 -14.33 37.41
C LEU A 26 4.21 -13.11 38.16
N TYR A 27 3.34 -12.15 38.47
CA TYR A 27 3.69 -10.99 39.27
C TYR A 27 4.14 -11.42 40.67
N ASP A 28 3.32 -12.14 41.43
CA ASP A 28 3.64 -12.49 42.81
C ASP A 28 4.88 -13.40 42.94
N LYS A 29 5.13 -14.26 41.94
CA LYS A 29 6.34 -15.10 41.87
C LYS A 29 7.61 -14.30 41.57
N ASN A 30 7.52 -13.19 40.82
CA ASN A 30 8.69 -12.45 40.32
C ASN A 30 8.81 -11.02 40.88
N ARG A 31 7.93 -10.61 41.80
CA ARG A 31 7.86 -9.23 42.34
C ARG A 31 9.09 -8.79 43.13
N GLY A 32 9.91 -9.74 43.62
CA GLY A 32 11.00 -9.43 44.55
C GLY A 32 10.45 -8.79 45.83
N ASP A 33 10.95 -7.60 46.15
CA ASP A 33 10.57 -6.78 47.30
C ASP A 33 9.36 -5.85 47.03
N ILE A 34 8.82 -5.80 45.81
CA ILE A 34 7.57 -5.07 45.53
C ILE A 34 6.41 -5.72 46.30
N PRO A 35 5.43 -4.99 46.88
CA PRO A 35 4.33 -5.60 47.62
C PRO A 35 3.53 -6.64 46.82
N ALA A 36 3.08 -7.70 47.51
CA ALA A 36 2.20 -8.72 46.92
C ALA A 36 0.90 -8.11 46.37
N TRP A 37 0.34 -8.71 45.32
CA TRP A 37 -0.85 -8.18 44.65
C TRP A 37 -2.02 -7.99 45.61
N LYS A 38 -2.25 -8.93 46.54
CA LYS A 38 -3.31 -8.80 47.55
C LYS A 38 -3.21 -7.51 48.37
N THR A 39 -1.98 -7.10 48.71
CA THR A 39 -1.72 -5.86 49.46
C THR A 39 -2.00 -4.62 48.60
N LEU A 40 -1.55 -4.64 47.34
CA LEU A 40 -1.82 -3.56 46.40
C LEU A 40 -3.32 -3.43 46.09
N LYS A 41 -4.00 -4.55 45.86
CA LYS A 41 -5.45 -4.61 45.63
C LYS A 41 -6.22 -3.94 46.78
N ASN A 42 -5.89 -4.26 48.03
CA ASN A 42 -6.55 -3.67 49.19
C ASN A 42 -6.26 -2.17 49.33
N LYS A 43 -5.02 -1.75 49.05
CA LYS A 43 -4.62 -0.34 49.17
C LYS A 43 -5.20 0.54 48.06
N LEU A 44 -5.24 0.02 46.84
CA LEU A 44 -5.62 0.76 45.64
C LEU A 44 -7.10 0.58 45.27
N ASN A 45 -7.74 -0.48 45.77
CA ASN A 45 -9.12 -0.86 45.46
C ASN A 45 -9.40 -0.96 43.94
N ILE A 46 -8.51 -1.62 43.20
CA ILE A 46 -8.61 -1.84 41.75
C ILE A 46 -8.38 -3.31 41.39
N THR A 47 -8.83 -3.71 40.20
CA THR A 47 -8.55 -5.03 39.62
C THR A 47 -7.13 -5.12 39.05
N PHE A 48 -6.66 -6.34 38.80
CA PHE A 48 -5.31 -6.55 38.27
C PHE A 48 -5.13 -6.00 36.85
N PRO A 49 -6.08 -6.18 35.90
CA PRO A 49 -5.98 -5.54 34.58
C PRO A 49 -5.92 -4.01 34.65
N GLU A 50 -6.70 -3.38 35.53
CA GLU A 50 -6.64 -1.92 35.74
C GLU A 50 -5.28 -1.49 36.28
N PHE A 51 -4.72 -2.25 37.23
CA PHE A 51 -3.38 -2.02 37.74
C PHE A 51 -2.31 -2.12 36.64
N LEU A 52 -2.37 -3.16 35.80
CA LEU A 52 -1.44 -3.30 34.67
C LEU A 52 -1.57 -2.14 33.68
N LYS A 53 -2.80 -1.70 33.39
CA LYS A 53 -3.07 -0.53 32.53
C LYS A 53 -2.47 0.75 33.11
N LEU A 54 -2.61 0.99 34.41
CA LEU A 54 -1.98 2.14 35.08
C LEU A 54 -0.44 2.05 35.03
N CYS A 55 0.11 0.84 35.05
CA CYS A 55 1.54 0.60 34.89
C CYS A 55 2.02 0.60 33.43
N GLY A 56 1.12 0.66 32.44
CA GLY A 56 1.47 0.52 31.03
C GLY A 56 2.08 -0.85 30.70
N VAL A 57 1.58 -1.91 31.33
CA VAL A 57 1.96 -3.31 31.10
C VAL A 57 0.77 -4.04 30.50
N LEU A 58 1.03 -4.93 29.54
CA LEU A 58 -0.02 -5.73 28.90
C LEU A 58 -0.45 -6.89 29.80
N ASN A 59 -1.73 -7.20 29.80
CA ASN A 59 -2.21 -8.47 30.32
C ASN A 59 -1.94 -9.61 29.32
N LYS A 60 -2.16 -10.87 29.73
CA LYS A 60 -1.90 -12.05 28.89
C LYS A 60 -2.66 -12.02 27.57
N GLU A 61 -3.92 -11.60 27.58
CA GLU A 61 -4.76 -11.57 26.38
C GLU A 61 -4.29 -10.48 25.40
N GLU A 62 -4.07 -9.27 25.89
CA GLU A 62 -3.54 -8.15 25.08
C GLU A 62 -2.18 -8.47 24.48
N TYR A 63 -1.30 -9.12 25.26
CA TYR A 63 -0.01 -9.57 24.78
C TYR A 63 -0.14 -10.60 23.66
N LEU A 64 -1.00 -11.61 23.84
CA LEU A 64 -1.24 -12.62 22.81
C LEU A 64 -1.84 -12.02 21.53
N ILE A 65 -2.76 -11.05 21.66
CA ILE A 65 -3.31 -10.30 20.52
C ILE A 65 -2.18 -9.55 19.79
N ASN A 66 -1.26 -8.91 20.50
CA ASN A 66 -0.15 -8.21 19.85
C ASN A 66 0.84 -9.16 19.17
N VAL A 67 1.22 -10.26 19.84
CA VAL A 67 2.11 -11.27 19.27
C VAL A 67 1.50 -11.91 18.02
N ASN A 68 0.22 -12.26 18.07
CA ASN A 68 -0.49 -12.84 16.92
C ASN A 68 -0.64 -11.84 15.78
N LYS A 69 -0.78 -10.54 16.06
CA LYS A 69 -0.82 -9.49 15.03
C LYS A 69 0.50 -9.44 14.27
N ILE A 70 1.64 -9.46 14.98
CA ILE A 70 2.97 -9.47 14.39
C ILE A 70 3.17 -10.71 13.52
N LYS A 71 2.77 -11.89 14.02
CA LYS A 71 2.84 -13.14 13.26
C LYS A 71 1.98 -13.10 12.00
N ALA A 72 0.73 -12.64 12.11
CA ALA A 72 -0.16 -12.50 10.96
C ALA A 72 0.45 -11.60 9.86
N VAL A 73 0.99 -10.43 10.23
CA VAL A 73 1.68 -9.54 9.28
C VAL A 73 2.88 -10.22 8.65
N SER A 74 3.71 -10.92 9.43
CA SER A 74 4.87 -11.64 8.90
C SER A 74 4.46 -12.73 7.91
N ASN A 75 3.44 -13.52 8.24
CA ASN A 75 2.92 -14.58 7.39
C ASN A 75 2.39 -14.02 6.06
N LEU A 76 1.63 -12.92 6.11
CA LEU A 76 1.12 -12.24 4.92
C LEU A 76 2.24 -11.73 4.02
N LYS A 77 3.31 -11.16 4.60
CA LYS A 77 4.48 -10.73 3.82
C LYS A 77 5.20 -11.89 3.16
N ILE A 78 5.36 -13.02 3.86
CA ILE A 78 5.97 -14.23 3.29
C ILE A 78 5.15 -14.74 2.10
N LEU A 79 3.83 -14.88 2.26
CA LEU A 79 2.95 -15.31 1.17
C LEU A 79 3.00 -14.32 -0.01
N ALA A 80 3.01 -13.02 0.25
CA ALA A 80 3.12 -12.02 -0.80
C ALA A 80 4.47 -12.07 -1.54
N LEU A 81 5.57 -12.40 -0.86
CA LEU A 81 6.87 -12.60 -1.50
C LEU A 81 6.89 -13.85 -2.38
N GLU A 82 6.20 -14.92 -1.96
CA GLU A 82 6.17 -16.20 -2.67
C GLU A 82 5.22 -16.19 -3.87
N TYR A 83 4.02 -15.61 -3.71
CA TYR A 83 2.95 -15.66 -4.71
C TYR A 83 2.68 -14.31 -5.40
N GLY A 84 3.29 -13.22 -4.93
CA GLY A 84 3.01 -11.85 -5.40
C GLY A 84 1.73 -11.23 -4.83
N GLU A 85 0.93 -12.01 -4.11
CA GLU A 85 -0.34 -11.60 -3.53
C GLU A 85 -0.77 -12.51 -2.37
N VAL A 86 -1.79 -12.09 -1.62
CA VAL A 86 -2.37 -12.85 -0.50
C VAL A 86 -3.87 -13.07 -0.70
N SER A 87 -4.35 -14.24 -0.31
CA SER A 87 -5.77 -14.56 -0.35
C SER A 87 -6.14 -15.40 0.85
N LYS A 88 -7.43 -15.44 1.19
CA LYS A 88 -7.95 -16.35 2.22
C LYS A 88 -7.51 -17.79 1.91
N VAL A 89 -7.70 -18.22 0.65
CA VAL A 89 -7.39 -19.57 0.20
C VAL A 89 -5.91 -19.88 0.38
N LEU A 90 -5.01 -18.99 -0.07
CA LEU A 90 -3.56 -19.17 0.08
C LEU A 90 -3.13 -19.23 1.55
N TYR A 91 -3.72 -18.38 2.39
CA TYR A 91 -3.41 -18.35 3.81
C TYR A 91 -3.90 -19.61 4.54
N GLU A 92 -5.08 -20.11 4.21
CA GLU A 92 -5.64 -21.33 4.83
C GLU A 92 -5.00 -22.62 4.28
N SER A 93 -4.55 -22.62 3.02
CA SER A 93 -3.92 -23.78 2.37
C SER A 93 -2.42 -23.95 2.68
N SER A 94 -1.81 -23.00 3.39
CA SER A 94 -0.39 -23.05 3.74
C SER A 94 -0.05 -24.32 4.54
N THR A 95 1.08 -24.96 4.21
CA THR A 95 1.60 -26.12 4.94
C THR A 95 3.04 -25.84 5.41
N PRO A 96 3.32 -25.86 6.72
CA PRO A 96 2.39 -26.09 7.83
C PRO A 96 1.35 -24.96 7.97
N SER A 97 0.23 -25.26 8.64
CA SER A 97 -0.83 -24.27 8.87
C SER A 97 -0.30 -23.06 9.64
N LEU A 98 -0.54 -21.87 9.11
CA LEU A 98 -0.07 -20.61 9.69
C LEU A 98 -0.86 -20.25 10.95
N LEU A 99 -0.14 -19.71 11.94
CA LEU A 99 -0.73 -19.13 13.15
C LEU A 99 -0.44 -17.62 13.19
N PRO A 100 -1.44 -16.78 13.56
CA PRO A 100 -2.82 -17.14 13.89
C PRO A 100 -3.63 -17.60 12.66
N SER A 101 -4.73 -18.32 12.89
CA SER A 101 -5.65 -18.74 11.83
C SER A 101 -6.37 -17.55 11.20
N TYR A 102 -6.92 -17.75 9.99
CA TYR A 102 -7.72 -16.74 9.29
C TYR A 102 -8.91 -16.24 10.14
N ASP A 103 -9.65 -17.16 10.78
CA ASP A 103 -10.79 -16.80 11.62
C ASP A 103 -10.39 -15.92 12.80
N TYR A 104 -9.25 -16.22 13.43
CA TYR A 104 -8.71 -15.40 14.50
C TYR A 104 -8.35 -13.99 14.00
N ILE A 105 -7.71 -13.91 12.84
CA ILE A 105 -7.36 -12.62 12.21
C ILE A 105 -8.61 -11.79 11.93
N CYS A 106 -9.64 -12.40 11.34
CA CYS A 106 -10.90 -11.71 11.05
C CYS A 106 -11.57 -11.19 12.32
N LYS A 107 -11.60 -12.02 13.37
CA LYS A 107 -12.22 -11.67 14.64
C LYS A 107 -11.53 -10.51 15.36
N HIS A 108 -10.19 -10.46 15.35
CA HIS A 108 -9.43 -9.52 16.18
C HIS A 108 -8.85 -8.32 15.45
N TYR A 109 -8.58 -8.42 14.15
CA TYR A 109 -7.91 -7.36 13.39
C TYR A 109 -8.71 -6.90 12.18
N GLY A 110 -9.54 -7.76 11.61
CA GLY A 110 -10.10 -7.57 10.28
C GLY A 110 -9.09 -7.96 9.19
N TRP A 111 -9.53 -8.75 8.21
CA TRP A 111 -8.64 -9.29 7.17
C TRP A 111 -8.06 -8.19 6.27
N SER A 112 -8.90 -7.27 5.80
CA SER A 112 -8.47 -6.16 4.93
C SER A 112 -7.52 -5.21 5.64
N GLU A 113 -7.79 -4.93 6.91
CA GLU A 113 -7.01 -4.05 7.76
C GLU A 113 -5.62 -4.63 8.02
N ILE A 114 -5.52 -5.93 8.35
CA ILE A 114 -4.21 -6.54 8.60
C ILE A 114 -3.39 -6.67 7.32
N VAL A 115 -4.02 -6.88 6.17
CA VAL A 115 -3.34 -6.90 4.86
C VAL A 115 -2.82 -5.50 4.52
N CYS A 116 -3.60 -4.45 4.80
CA CYS A 116 -3.17 -3.07 4.66
C CYS A 116 -1.95 -2.77 5.57
N VAL A 117 -1.99 -3.18 6.84
CA VAL A 117 -0.85 -3.05 7.77
C VAL A 117 0.38 -3.82 7.29
N ALA A 118 0.18 -4.97 6.63
CA ALA A 118 1.26 -5.74 6.05
C ALA A 118 1.82 -5.13 4.76
N ASP A 119 1.12 -4.16 4.15
CA ASP A 119 1.47 -3.52 2.88
C ASP A 119 1.64 -4.56 1.75
N VAL A 120 0.67 -5.48 1.63
CA VAL A 120 0.69 -6.54 0.62
C VAL A 120 -0.54 -6.50 -0.28
N LYS A 121 -0.39 -7.02 -1.51
CA LYS A 121 -1.47 -7.10 -2.50
C LYS A 121 -2.41 -8.26 -2.20
N MET A 122 -3.73 -8.08 -2.32
CA MET A 122 -4.71 -9.17 -2.19
C MET A 122 -5.10 -9.79 -3.55
N ALA A 123 -5.23 -11.11 -3.62
CA ALA A 123 -5.57 -11.84 -4.84
C ALA A 123 -6.99 -11.56 -5.36
N ASN A 124 -7.92 -11.28 -4.44
CA ASN A 124 -9.35 -11.11 -4.76
C ASN A 124 -9.96 -9.79 -4.26
N ALA A 125 -9.34 -9.11 -3.30
CA ALA A 125 -9.76 -7.77 -2.90
C ALA A 125 -9.02 -6.76 -3.76
N GLN A 126 -9.67 -6.41 -4.86
CA GLN A 126 -10.14 -5.06 -5.18
C GLN A 126 -9.65 -3.91 -4.25
N TYR A 127 -8.35 -3.72 -4.11
CA TYR A 127 -7.72 -2.54 -3.48
C TYR A 127 -8.08 -2.26 -2.03
N ALA A 128 -7.07 -2.22 -1.14
CA ALA A 128 -7.26 -1.85 0.26
C ALA A 128 -7.86 -0.44 0.45
N THR A 129 -7.58 0.48 -0.49
CA THR A 129 -8.07 1.87 -0.47
C THR A 129 -8.41 2.34 -1.87
N ASN A 130 -9.26 3.37 -1.96
CA ASN A 130 -9.52 4.08 -3.23
C ASN A 130 -8.23 4.51 -3.91
N ASP A 131 -7.25 4.99 -3.14
CA ASP A 131 -5.98 5.49 -3.70
C ASP A 131 -5.17 4.39 -4.35
N ASN A 132 -5.17 3.17 -3.79
CA ASN A 132 -4.51 2.02 -4.41
C ASN A 132 -5.19 1.65 -5.74
N ALA A 133 -6.52 1.72 -5.82
CA ALA A 133 -7.27 1.48 -7.05
C ALA A 133 -6.94 2.52 -8.13
N ILE A 134 -6.90 3.79 -7.74
CA ILE A 134 -6.56 4.90 -8.64
C ILE A 134 -5.11 4.81 -9.10
N LEU A 135 -4.18 4.41 -8.25
CA LEU A 135 -2.78 4.23 -8.61
C LEU A 135 -2.61 3.11 -9.66
N GLU A 136 -3.25 1.96 -9.46
CA GLU A 136 -3.19 0.89 -10.46
C GLU A 136 -3.89 1.30 -11.76
N LEU A 137 -5.05 1.98 -11.70
CA LEU A 137 -5.71 2.55 -12.88
C LEU A 137 -4.76 3.46 -13.66
N LYS A 138 -4.05 4.34 -12.94
CA LYS A 138 -3.09 5.28 -13.52
C LYS A 138 -1.95 4.56 -14.24
N GLN A 139 -1.41 3.50 -13.64
CA GLN A 139 -0.36 2.67 -14.21
C GLN A 139 -0.85 1.84 -15.41
N THR A 140 -2.05 1.27 -15.33
CA THR A 140 -2.66 0.51 -16.42
C THR A 140 -2.90 1.39 -17.65
N ILE A 141 -3.46 2.58 -17.47
CA ILE A 141 -3.66 3.55 -18.58
C ILE A 141 -2.33 4.01 -19.16
N LYS A 142 -1.31 4.21 -18.31
CA LYS A 142 0.06 4.51 -18.75
C LYS A 142 0.63 3.39 -19.63
N LYS A 143 0.41 2.12 -19.28
CA LYS A 143 0.82 0.96 -20.08
C LYS A 143 0.07 0.87 -21.42
N LEU A 144 -1.21 1.26 -21.45
CA LEU A 144 -1.97 1.37 -22.70
C LEU A 144 -1.41 2.46 -23.63
N GLY A 145 -0.85 3.52 -23.06
CA GLY A 145 -0.30 4.67 -23.81
C GLY A 145 -1.37 5.65 -24.32
N TYR A 146 -2.65 5.41 -24.04
CA TYR A 146 -3.75 6.28 -24.41
C TYR A 146 -4.87 6.27 -23.36
N ILE A 147 -5.74 7.28 -23.41
CA ILE A 147 -6.93 7.36 -22.58
C ILE A 147 -8.03 6.48 -23.20
N PRO A 148 -8.49 5.39 -22.55
CA PRO A 148 -9.57 4.57 -23.07
C PRO A 148 -10.95 5.15 -22.71
N THR A 149 -11.97 4.79 -23.48
CA THR A 149 -13.35 4.95 -23.01
C THR A 149 -13.69 3.91 -21.95
N SER A 150 -14.73 4.15 -21.15
CA SER A 150 -15.23 3.15 -20.18
C SER A 150 -15.51 1.81 -20.88
N LYS A 151 -16.26 1.79 -22.00
CA LYS A 151 -16.60 0.54 -22.70
C LYS A 151 -15.37 -0.23 -23.17
N GLU A 152 -14.38 0.47 -23.74
CA GLU A 152 -13.13 -0.16 -24.19
C GLU A 152 -12.35 -0.77 -23.03
N TYR A 153 -12.24 -0.03 -21.93
CA TYR A 153 -11.54 -0.48 -20.74
C TYR A 153 -12.19 -1.73 -20.13
N ASP A 154 -13.52 -1.80 -20.14
CA ASP A 154 -14.28 -2.98 -19.69
C ASP A 154 -14.03 -4.20 -20.59
N ILE A 155 -14.12 -4.03 -21.91
CA ILE A 155 -13.90 -5.09 -22.91
C ILE A 155 -12.49 -5.69 -22.78
N MET A 156 -11.48 -4.85 -22.53
CA MET A 156 -10.10 -5.29 -22.33
C MET A 156 -9.86 -5.98 -20.98
N ASN A 157 -10.86 -6.06 -20.10
CA ASN A 157 -10.78 -6.70 -18.77
C ASN A 157 -9.62 -6.19 -17.90
N LEU A 158 -9.32 -4.89 -18.01
CA LEU A 158 -8.21 -4.24 -17.34
C LEU A 158 -8.46 -4.06 -15.84
N LYS A 159 -7.38 -3.89 -15.07
CA LYS A 159 -7.39 -3.71 -13.62
C LYS A 159 -7.01 -2.28 -13.21
N PRO A 160 -7.73 -1.64 -12.26
CA PRO A 160 -8.96 -2.09 -11.59
C PRO A 160 -10.11 -2.26 -12.59
N SER A 161 -10.97 -3.27 -12.43
CA SER A 161 -12.16 -3.36 -13.27
C SER A 161 -13.19 -2.29 -12.87
N GLN A 162 -14.10 -1.93 -13.77
CA GLN A 162 -15.13 -0.93 -13.45
C GLN A 162 -16.10 -1.39 -12.37
N LYS A 163 -16.37 -2.70 -12.30
CA LYS A 163 -17.16 -3.29 -11.22
C LYS A 163 -16.48 -3.04 -9.87
N VAL A 164 -15.14 -3.13 -9.82
CA VAL A 164 -14.35 -2.81 -8.63
C VAL A 164 -14.54 -1.36 -8.23
N LEU A 165 -14.23 -0.44 -9.14
CA LEU A 165 -14.30 1.00 -8.88
C LEU A 165 -15.69 1.41 -8.38
N ARG A 166 -16.75 0.89 -9.01
CA ARG A 166 -18.13 1.12 -8.59
C ARG A 166 -18.43 0.57 -7.21
N GLY A 167 -17.93 -0.62 -6.89
CA GLY A 167 -18.05 -1.21 -5.55
C GLY A 167 -17.40 -0.35 -4.45
N MET A 168 -16.39 0.44 -4.83
CA MET A 168 -15.72 1.40 -3.95
C MET A 168 -16.35 2.81 -3.98
N GLY A 169 -17.53 2.96 -4.60
CA GLY A 169 -18.23 4.24 -4.73
C GLY A 169 -17.62 5.21 -5.74
N LEU A 170 -16.75 4.74 -6.65
CA LEU A 170 -16.12 5.56 -7.68
C LEU A 170 -16.76 5.30 -9.04
N SER A 171 -17.29 6.36 -9.68
CA SER A 171 -17.67 6.28 -11.09
C SER A 171 -16.42 6.26 -11.99
N TRP A 172 -16.55 5.86 -13.25
CA TRP A 172 -15.45 5.93 -14.22
C TRP A 172 -14.91 7.36 -14.37
N VAL A 173 -15.82 8.34 -14.44
CA VAL A 173 -15.46 9.75 -14.59
C VAL A 173 -14.68 10.25 -13.37
N ASP A 174 -15.13 9.89 -12.16
CA ASP A 174 -14.45 10.28 -10.92
C ASP A 174 -13.09 9.59 -10.80
N SER A 175 -13.01 8.32 -11.18
CA SER A 175 -11.77 7.55 -11.13
C SER A 175 -10.71 8.14 -12.07
N MET A 176 -11.10 8.50 -13.30
CA MET A 176 -10.21 9.14 -14.26
C MET A 176 -9.73 10.51 -13.76
N ARG A 177 -10.64 11.32 -13.21
CA ARG A 177 -10.28 12.63 -12.63
C ARG A 177 -9.31 12.47 -11.45
N LYS A 178 -9.56 11.51 -10.55
CA LYS A 178 -8.65 11.20 -9.44
C LYS A 178 -7.28 10.70 -9.92
N ALA A 179 -7.24 9.97 -11.04
CA ALA A 179 -5.97 9.55 -11.66
C ALA A 179 -5.21 10.72 -12.33
N GLY A 180 -5.82 11.89 -12.46
CA GLY A 180 -5.25 13.08 -13.12
C GLY A 180 -5.55 13.15 -14.62
N TYR A 181 -6.57 12.42 -15.08
CA TYR A 181 -6.96 12.35 -16.49
C TYR A 181 -8.31 13.00 -16.75
N ARG A 182 -8.47 13.53 -17.96
CA ARG A 182 -9.72 14.07 -18.50
C ARG A 182 -10.42 12.94 -19.27
N PRO A 183 -11.53 12.37 -18.75
CA PRO A 183 -12.27 11.33 -19.45
C PRO A 183 -13.05 11.92 -20.64
N TYR A 184 -13.33 11.08 -21.64
CA TYR A 184 -14.22 11.49 -22.73
C TYR A 184 -15.68 11.47 -22.30
N GLY A 185 -16.42 12.52 -22.64
CA GLY A 185 -17.88 12.54 -22.55
C GLY A 185 -18.59 11.93 -23.76
N LYS A 186 -17.91 11.86 -24.91
CA LYS A 186 -18.42 11.36 -26.20
C LYS A 186 -17.30 10.65 -26.97
N ALA A 187 -17.63 9.88 -28.00
CA ALA A 187 -16.62 9.32 -28.90
C ALA A 187 -15.82 10.44 -29.58
N VAL A 188 -14.50 10.25 -29.67
CA VAL A 188 -13.56 11.19 -30.30
C VAL A 188 -12.82 10.51 -31.45
N ALA A 189 -12.52 11.27 -32.51
CA ALA A 189 -11.78 10.76 -33.66
C ALA A 189 -10.30 10.55 -33.35
N VAL A 190 -9.69 11.48 -32.61
CA VAL A 190 -8.31 11.39 -32.13
C VAL A 190 -8.34 11.18 -30.63
N LYS A 191 -7.68 10.12 -30.16
CA LYS A 191 -7.54 9.85 -28.73
C LYS A 191 -6.34 10.57 -28.17
N ASP A 192 -6.53 11.20 -27.02
CA ASP A 192 -5.46 11.65 -26.16
C ASP A 192 -4.58 10.48 -25.73
N LYS A 193 -3.27 10.74 -25.74
CA LYS A 193 -2.22 9.81 -25.36
C LYS A 193 -1.67 10.12 -23.97
N ILE A 194 -1.01 9.13 -23.38
CA ILE A 194 -0.19 9.31 -22.18
C ILE A 194 1.27 9.36 -22.60
N CYS A 195 1.99 10.40 -22.15
CA CYS A 195 3.42 10.53 -22.42
C CYS A 195 4.17 9.26 -22.04
N VAL A 196 5.07 8.74 -22.88
CA VAL A 196 5.80 7.47 -22.63
C VAL A 196 6.88 7.59 -21.56
N GLU A 197 7.49 8.77 -21.39
CA GLU A 197 8.54 9.03 -20.38
C GLU A 197 8.24 8.42 -18.99
N LYS A 198 9.17 7.66 -18.41
CA LYS A 198 8.94 6.73 -17.28
C LYS A 198 8.18 7.36 -16.12
N ASN A 199 8.54 8.59 -15.75
CA ASN A 199 7.97 9.30 -14.61
C ASN A 199 6.91 10.36 -15.00
N CYS A 200 6.49 10.38 -16.26
CA CYS A 200 5.48 11.30 -16.76
C CYS A 200 4.13 10.59 -16.94
N PHE A 201 3.07 11.16 -16.39
CA PHE A 201 1.69 10.68 -16.56
C PHE A 201 0.82 11.74 -17.24
N ARG A 202 1.43 12.61 -18.05
CA ARG A 202 0.70 13.72 -18.68
C ARG A 202 -0.12 13.20 -19.85
N GLN A 203 -1.42 13.47 -19.81
CA GLN A 203 -2.32 13.33 -20.95
C GLN A 203 -2.09 14.48 -21.93
N PHE A 204 -2.01 14.16 -23.22
CA PHE A 204 -1.86 15.15 -24.28
C PHE A 204 -2.57 14.69 -25.57
N THR A 205 -2.98 15.63 -26.39
CA THR A 205 -3.56 15.34 -27.71
C THR A 205 -2.43 15.34 -28.73
N PRO A 206 -2.21 14.24 -29.48
CA PRO A 206 -1.17 14.19 -30.51
C PRO A 206 -1.57 15.06 -31.72
N GLU A 207 -0.62 15.78 -32.31
CA GLU A 207 -0.87 16.64 -33.48
C GLU A 207 -1.03 15.79 -34.75
N GLU A 208 -0.18 14.78 -34.92
CA GLU A 208 -0.15 13.92 -36.13
C GLU A 208 -0.52 12.46 -35.82
N GLY A 209 -1.04 12.19 -34.62
CA GLY A 209 -1.37 10.83 -34.17
C GLY A 209 -0.17 9.92 -33.89
N THR A 210 1.05 10.30 -34.30
CA THR A 210 2.31 9.57 -34.08
C THR A 210 3.02 9.95 -32.79
N ASP A 211 2.70 11.10 -32.20
CA ASP A 211 3.36 11.58 -30.99
C ASP A 211 3.21 10.60 -29.82
N ILE A 212 4.27 10.46 -29.03
CA ILE A 212 4.38 9.56 -27.87
C ILE A 212 4.90 10.28 -26.62
N PHE A 213 5.53 11.45 -26.80
CA PHE A 213 5.95 12.31 -25.69
C PHE A 213 5.03 13.52 -25.58
N CYS A 214 4.74 13.95 -24.35
CA CYS A 214 4.19 15.29 -24.18
C CYS A 214 5.26 16.35 -24.52
N LEU A 215 4.84 17.55 -24.89
CA LEU A 215 5.72 18.65 -25.32
C LEU A 215 6.91 18.90 -24.37
N SER A 216 6.67 18.87 -23.05
CA SER A 216 7.73 19.08 -22.06
C SER A 216 8.77 17.94 -22.05
N CYS A 217 8.33 16.69 -22.11
CA CYS A 217 9.25 15.54 -22.13
C CYS A 217 9.97 15.42 -23.47
N PHE A 218 9.31 15.74 -24.58
CA PHE A 218 9.93 15.79 -25.89
C PHE A 218 11.07 16.81 -25.91
N LYS A 219 10.84 18.04 -25.43
CA LYS A 219 11.89 19.07 -25.32
C LYS A 219 13.07 18.61 -24.47
N ALA A 220 12.81 17.94 -23.33
CA ALA A 220 13.85 17.42 -22.45
C ALA A 220 14.68 16.30 -23.10
N ALA A 221 14.01 15.30 -23.69
CA ALA A 221 14.68 14.20 -24.39
C ALA A 221 15.54 14.70 -25.55
N ARG A 222 15.00 15.67 -26.30
CA ARG A 222 15.69 16.33 -27.41
C ARG A 222 16.92 17.11 -26.97
N GLN A 223 16.82 17.91 -25.89
CA GLN A 223 17.98 18.62 -25.34
C GLN A 223 19.08 17.65 -24.89
N LYS A 224 18.69 16.51 -24.31
CA LYS A 224 19.64 15.46 -23.91
C LYS A 224 20.40 14.90 -25.11
N ILE A 225 19.72 14.56 -26.21
CA ILE A 225 20.36 14.07 -27.44
C ILE A 225 21.36 15.09 -28.01
N ILE A 226 20.98 16.37 -28.05
CA ILE A 226 21.85 17.45 -28.54
C ILE A 226 23.13 17.53 -27.71
N ASN A 227 22.99 17.48 -26.38
CA ASN A 227 24.11 17.56 -25.45
C ASN A 227 25.02 16.32 -25.56
N ASP A 228 24.44 15.11 -25.61
CA ASP A 228 25.17 13.84 -25.60
C ASP A 228 25.97 13.63 -26.90
N ASN A 229 25.44 14.08 -28.04
CA ASN A 229 26.06 13.90 -29.35
C ASN A 229 26.87 15.12 -29.82
N LYS A 230 26.96 16.18 -29.01
CA LYS A 230 27.62 17.45 -29.35
C LYS A 230 27.18 17.97 -30.74
N ILE A 231 25.92 17.80 -31.09
CA ILE A 231 25.40 18.17 -32.42
C ILE A 231 25.42 19.69 -32.51
N THR A 232 26.31 20.20 -33.34
CA THR A 232 26.44 21.63 -33.63
C THR A 232 25.93 21.99 -35.02
N ASP A 233 25.70 20.98 -35.87
CA ASP A 233 25.19 21.14 -37.23
C ASP A 233 23.71 21.54 -37.22
N LYS A 234 23.40 22.65 -37.90
CA LYS A 234 22.07 23.28 -37.94
C LYS A 234 21.06 22.44 -38.73
N ASP A 235 21.50 21.71 -39.75
CA ASP A 235 20.63 20.92 -40.62
C ASP A 235 20.22 19.62 -39.91
N VAL A 236 21.16 18.98 -39.21
CA VAL A 236 20.86 17.83 -38.33
C VAL A 236 19.92 18.23 -37.19
N LEU A 237 20.08 19.44 -36.64
CA LEU A 237 19.17 19.97 -35.63
C LEU A 237 17.76 20.19 -36.20
N ALA A 238 17.63 20.69 -37.43
CA ALA A 238 16.36 20.92 -38.12
C ALA A 238 15.56 19.62 -38.31
N ASP A 239 16.22 18.53 -38.69
CA ASP A 239 15.59 17.21 -38.82
C ASP A 239 15.06 16.70 -37.46
N ILE A 240 15.83 16.89 -36.38
CA ILE A 240 15.40 16.58 -35.00
C ILE A 240 14.25 17.51 -34.53
N TYR A 241 14.04 18.69 -35.15
CA TYR A 241 12.93 19.59 -34.81
C TYR A 241 11.57 19.13 -35.36
N THR A 242 11.51 18.20 -36.32
CA THR A 242 10.24 17.77 -36.94
C THR A 242 9.53 16.67 -36.16
N SER A 243 8.19 16.59 -36.24
CA SER A 243 7.33 15.59 -35.55
C SER A 243 7.72 14.14 -35.86
N THR A 244 8.22 13.88 -37.07
CA THR A 244 8.77 12.59 -37.53
C THR A 244 9.92 12.07 -36.66
N SER A 245 10.58 12.94 -35.88
CA SER A 245 11.72 12.61 -35.02
C SER A 245 11.38 11.87 -33.73
N GLN A 246 10.12 11.82 -33.27
CA GLN A 246 9.82 11.14 -32.00
C GLN A 246 10.13 9.63 -32.03
N ASN A 247 9.93 8.99 -33.19
CA ASN A 247 10.34 7.60 -33.40
C ASN A 247 11.87 7.43 -33.44
N TYR A 248 12.60 8.45 -33.90
CA TYR A 248 14.06 8.47 -33.84
C TYR A 248 14.55 8.56 -32.38
N ILE A 249 13.88 9.37 -31.56
CA ILE A 249 14.17 9.47 -30.12
C ILE A 249 13.97 8.13 -29.41
N LEU A 250 12.92 7.35 -29.73
CA LEU A 250 12.74 6.01 -29.16
C LEU A 250 13.94 5.08 -29.44
N LYS A 251 14.46 5.09 -30.68
CA LYS A 251 15.62 4.27 -31.04
C LYS A 251 16.88 4.63 -30.26
N TYR A 252 16.96 5.84 -29.71
CA TYR A 252 18.11 6.30 -28.95
C TYR A 252 18.02 5.93 -27.45
N PHE A 253 16.81 5.68 -26.94
CA PHE A 253 16.55 5.44 -25.51
C PHE A 253 16.06 4.03 -25.16
N CYS A 254 15.71 3.21 -26.15
CA CYS A 254 15.40 1.79 -26.01
C CYS A 254 16.58 0.92 -26.42
#